data_AF-A0A2V1BE80-F1
#
_entry.id   AF-A0A2V1BE80-F1
#
_cell.length_a   1.000
_cell.length_b   1.000
_cell.length_c   1.000
_cell.angle_alpha   90.00
_cell.angle_beta   90.00
_cell.angle_gamma   90.00
#
_symmetry.space_group_name_H-M   'P 1'
#
loop_
_entity.id
_entity.type
_entity.pdbx_description
1 polymer ?
#
loop_
_entity_poly.entity_id
_entity_poly.type
_entity_poly.pdbx_seq_one_letter_code
_entity_poly.pdbx_strand_id
1 'polypeptide(L)'
;MMSTITDVLSKDHRELVHYYKKVLNAPDTDTATCWQNQFVRALARHLVAEELVVYPAFEKVLGDRGRIIADKDKSEHQAIKQKLQIFQGLKAGTMDFVPSLESLVNDLAEHMNEEEMVDLPALDSALSSEESKSLATSFCRIKAFLPSRSHPTAPIKPPFGTIASFIAAPFDHLGDLLRRFPDERVEPSAR
;
A
#
# COMPACT_ATOMS: atom_id res chain seq x y z
N MET A 1 -8.18 -22.07 -2.90
CA MET A 1 -7.65 -21.70 -4.23
C MET A 1 -6.58 -20.65 -4.00
N MET A 2 -5.43 -20.69 -4.68
CA MET A 2 -4.39 -19.65 -4.52
C MET A 2 -4.85 -18.38 -5.25
N SER A 3 -4.80 -17.23 -4.56
CA SER A 3 -5.23 -15.92 -5.06
C SER A 3 -4.38 -15.42 -6.24
N THR A 4 -5.01 -14.71 -7.18
CA THR A 4 -4.35 -13.99 -8.29
C THR A 4 -3.74 -12.67 -7.81
N ILE A 5 -2.98 -11.99 -8.69
CA ILE A 5 -2.43 -10.66 -8.37
C ILE A 5 -3.55 -9.64 -8.11
N THR A 6 -4.56 -9.62 -8.96
CA THR A 6 -5.76 -8.78 -8.80
C THR A 6 -6.50 -9.09 -7.49
N ASP A 7 -6.65 -10.36 -7.13
CA ASP A 7 -7.31 -10.74 -5.86
C ASP A 7 -6.60 -10.13 -4.64
N VAL A 8 -5.26 -10.10 -4.64
CA VAL A 8 -4.47 -9.62 -3.50
C VAL A 8 -4.38 -8.09 -3.45
N LEU A 9 -4.26 -7.39 -4.59
CA LEU A 9 -4.31 -5.92 -4.63
C LEU A 9 -5.69 -5.39 -4.25
N SER A 10 -6.76 -5.93 -4.85
CA SER A 10 -8.12 -5.52 -4.48
C SER A 10 -8.45 -5.84 -3.02
N LYS A 11 -7.82 -6.86 -2.43
CA LYS A 11 -7.94 -7.11 -0.99
C LYS A 11 -7.29 -5.99 -0.18
N ASP A 12 -6.08 -5.57 -0.52
CA ASP A 12 -5.42 -4.44 0.13
C ASP A 12 -6.26 -3.17 0.01
N HIS A 13 -6.83 -2.87 -1.16
CA HIS A 13 -7.72 -1.72 -1.36
C HIS A 13 -8.93 -1.73 -0.42
N ARG A 14 -9.59 -2.89 -0.28
CA ARG A 14 -10.71 -3.05 0.66
C ARG A 14 -10.27 -2.85 2.10
N GLU A 15 -9.09 -3.34 2.47
CA GLU A 15 -8.50 -3.14 3.81
C GLU A 15 -8.19 -1.66 4.06
N LEU A 16 -7.61 -0.95 3.08
CA LEU A 16 -7.31 0.49 3.16
C LEU A 16 -8.59 1.32 3.36
N VAL A 17 -9.63 1.06 2.57
CA VAL A 17 -10.95 1.70 2.72
C VAL A 17 -11.56 1.40 4.10
N HIS A 18 -11.41 0.16 4.59
CA HIS A 18 -11.87 -0.21 5.92
C HIS A 18 -11.12 0.57 7.02
N TYR A 19 -9.79 0.62 6.95
CA TYR A 19 -8.98 1.32 7.94
C TYR A 19 -9.21 2.82 7.93
N TYR A 20 -9.35 3.44 6.75
CA TYR A 20 -9.76 4.83 6.62
C TYR A 20 -11.07 5.11 7.37
N LYS A 21 -12.11 4.29 7.14
CA LYS A 21 -13.39 4.42 7.84
C LYS A 21 -13.24 4.23 9.36
N LYS A 22 -12.35 3.33 9.80
CA LYS A 22 -12.07 3.14 11.23
C LYS A 22 -11.37 4.33 11.86
N VAL A 23 -10.48 5.03 11.14
CA VAL A 23 -9.87 6.28 11.60
C VAL A 23 -10.92 7.37 11.79
N LEU A 24 -11.79 7.58 10.78
CA LEU A 24 -12.81 8.64 10.84
C LEU A 24 -13.87 8.40 11.92
N ASN A 25 -14.27 7.16 12.13
CA ASN A 25 -15.34 6.79 13.07
C ASN A 25 -14.80 6.37 14.45
N ALA A 26 -13.53 6.66 14.75
CA ALA A 26 -12.94 6.33 16.03
C ALA A 26 -13.63 7.12 17.17
N PRO A 27 -14.00 6.46 18.28
CA PRO A 27 -14.69 7.11 19.40
C PRO A 27 -13.80 8.06 20.21
N ASP A 28 -12.48 7.94 20.07
CA ASP A 28 -11.49 8.71 20.82
C ASP A 28 -10.17 8.79 20.03
N THR A 29 -9.26 9.67 20.48
CA THR A 29 -7.98 9.92 19.81
C THR A 29 -7.01 8.74 19.89
N ASP A 30 -7.11 7.90 20.92
CA ASP A 30 -6.25 6.72 21.07
C ASP A 30 -6.64 5.66 20.04
N THR A 31 -7.94 5.37 19.92
CA THR A 31 -8.50 4.48 18.89
C THR A 31 -8.18 5.01 17.48
N ALA A 32 -8.32 6.32 17.25
CA ALA A 32 -7.94 6.93 15.98
C ALA A 32 -6.45 6.74 15.67
N THR A 33 -5.57 6.91 16.67
CA THR A 33 -4.13 6.71 16.54
C THR A 33 -3.78 5.26 16.20
N CYS A 34 -4.46 4.28 16.82
CA CYS A 34 -4.28 2.87 16.50
C CYS A 34 -4.60 2.58 15.02
N TRP A 35 -5.78 3.03 14.55
CA TRP A 35 -6.17 2.83 13.17
C TRP A 35 -5.36 3.66 12.17
N GLN A 36 -4.87 4.84 12.57
CA GLN A 36 -3.92 5.63 11.77
C GLN A 36 -2.65 4.83 11.53
N ASN A 37 -2.06 4.23 12.58
CA ASN A 37 -0.87 3.39 12.44
C ASN A 37 -1.12 2.19 11.53
N GLN A 38 -2.29 1.55 11.64
CA GLN A 38 -2.67 0.43 10.77
C GLN A 38 -2.81 0.86 9.31
N PHE A 39 -3.53 1.95 9.04
CA PHE A 39 -3.71 2.51 7.70
C PHE A 39 -2.37 2.90 7.08
N VAL A 40 -1.52 3.62 7.81
CA VAL A 40 -0.20 4.04 7.34
C VAL A 40 0.67 2.85 7.00
N ARG A 41 0.71 1.83 7.86
CA ARG A 41 1.49 0.61 7.64
C ARG A 41 1.02 -0.16 6.42
N ALA A 42 -0.30 -0.31 6.25
CA ALA A 42 -0.87 -0.99 5.10
C ALA A 42 -0.51 -0.24 3.81
N LEU A 43 -0.77 1.07 3.76
CA LEU A 43 -0.57 1.87 2.56
C LEU A 43 0.91 1.97 2.17
N ALA A 44 1.80 2.25 3.13
CA ALA A 44 3.24 2.38 2.84
C ALA A 44 3.81 1.11 2.20
N ARG A 45 3.39 -0.06 2.69
CA ARG A 45 3.87 -1.35 2.17
C ARG A 45 3.23 -1.71 0.84
N HIS A 46 1.95 -1.40 0.65
CA HIS A 46 1.22 -1.64 -0.58
C HIS A 46 1.86 -0.89 -1.75
N LEU A 47 2.00 0.44 -1.65
CA LEU A 47 2.57 1.28 -2.71
C LEU A 47 3.97 0.83 -3.16
N VAL A 48 4.82 0.48 -2.18
CA VAL A 48 6.19 0.03 -2.47
C VAL A 48 6.18 -1.39 -3.02
N ALA A 49 5.27 -2.27 -2.59
CA ALA A 49 5.19 -3.63 -3.15
C ALA A 49 4.76 -3.61 -4.63
N GLU A 50 3.87 -2.69 -5.03
CA GLU A 50 3.46 -2.50 -6.43
C GLU A 50 4.63 -2.03 -7.29
N GLU A 51 5.36 -1.02 -6.81
CA GLU A 51 6.55 -0.49 -7.48
C GLU A 51 7.63 -1.56 -7.70
N LEU A 52 7.76 -2.52 -6.77
CA LEU A 52 8.78 -3.56 -6.84
C LEU A 52 8.35 -4.82 -7.59
N VAL A 53 7.04 -5.06 -7.76
CA VAL A 53 6.52 -6.33 -8.30
C VAL A 53 5.59 -6.12 -9.48
N VAL A 54 4.60 -5.24 -9.35
CA VAL A 54 3.52 -5.06 -10.33
C VAL A 54 4.00 -4.20 -11.49
N TYR A 55 4.69 -3.10 -11.23
CA TYR A 55 5.16 -2.22 -12.31
C TYR A 55 6.19 -2.88 -13.22
N PRO A 56 7.20 -3.63 -12.71
CA PRO A 56 8.04 -4.44 -13.57
C PRO A 56 7.26 -5.49 -14.37
N ALA A 57 6.15 -6.02 -13.83
CA ALA A 57 5.28 -6.94 -14.55
C ALA A 57 4.52 -6.23 -15.68
N PHE A 58 3.97 -5.04 -15.44
CA PHE A 58 3.38 -4.21 -16.52
C PHE A 58 4.39 -3.98 -17.64
N GLU A 59 5.59 -3.46 -17.31
CA GLU A 59 6.63 -3.17 -18.30
C GLU A 59 7.04 -4.42 -19.09
N LYS A 60 7.17 -5.58 -18.42
CA LYS A 60 7.59 -6.83 -19.05
C LYS A 60 6.50 -7.45 -19.93
N VAL A 61 5.25 -7.44 -19.48
CA VAL A 61 4.14 -8.18 -20.10
C VAL A 61 3.42 -7.35 -21.15
N LEU A 62 3.27 -6.04 -20.91
CA LEU A 62 2.51 -5.12 -21.77
C LEU A 62 3.39 -4.21 -22.64
N GLY A 63 4.72 -4.31 -22.52
CA GLY A 63 5.68 -3.54 -23.32
C GLY A 63 5.53 -2.03 -23.12
N ASP A 64 5.48 -1.26 -24.20
CA ASP A 64 5.40 0.21 -24.15
C ASP A 64 4.14 0.70 -23.42
N ARG A 65 3.00 0.02 -23.59
CA ARG A 65 1.78 0.32 -22.83
C ARG A 65 2.03 0.15 -21.33
N GLY A 66 2.68 -0.93 -20.94
CA GLY A 66 3.03 -1.20 -19.54
C GLY A 66 3.97 -0.16 -18.94
N ARG A 67 4.91 0.36 -19.74
CA ARG A 67 5.80 1.46 -19.33
C ARG A 67 5.03 2.75 -19.07
N ILE A 68 4.08 3.09 -19.95
CA ILE A 68 3.24 4.28 -19.79
C ILE A 68 2.41 4.19 -18.50
N ILE A 69 1.77 3.05 -18.26
CA ILE A 69 1.02 2.77 -17.01
C ILE A 69 1.95 2.92 -15.80
N ALA A 70 3.05 2.16 -15.78
CA ALA A 70 3.98 2.16 -14.66
C ALA A 70 4.57 3.55 -14.36
N ASP A 71 4.89 4.36 -15.38
CA ASP A 71 5.47 5.69 -15.17
C ASP A 71 4.43 6.70 -14.66
N LYS A 72 3.17 6.60 -15.11
CA LYS A 72 2.05 7.37 -14.56
C LYS A 72 1.82 7.01 -13.10
N ASP A 73 1.69 5.73 -12.79
CA ASP A 73 1.36 5.27 -11.44
C ASP A 73 2.50 5.59 -10.45
N LYS A 74 3.77 5.48 -10.86
CA LYS A 74 4.92 5.95 -10.07
C LYS A 74 4.81 7.44 -9.71
N SER A 75 4.30 8.27 -10.61
CA SER A 75 4.09 9.71 -10.35
C SER A 75 2.97 9.93 -9.34
N GLU A 76 1.86 9.22 -9.46
CA GLU A 76 0.74 9.27 -8.50
C GLU A 76 1.17 8.77 -7.12
N HIS A 77 1.84 7.62 -7.07
CA HIS A 77 2.43 7.07 -5.86
C HIS A 77 3.37 8.05 -5.18
N GLN A 78 4.14 8.84 -5.92
CA GLN A 78 5.01 9.84 -5.33
C GLN A 78 4.22 10.92 -4.58
N ALA A 79 3.10 11.39 -5.15
CA ALA A 79 2.22 12.34 -4.50
C ALA A 79 1.52 11.72 -3.27
N ILE A 80 1.00 10.50 -3.40
CA ILE A 80 0.36 9.75 -2.30
C ILE A 80 1.37 9.51 -1.16
N LYS A 81 2.60 9.08 -1.48
CA LYS A 81 3.68 8.89 -0.48
C LYS A 81 3.98 10.17 0.28
N GLN A 82 4.03 11.33 -0.39
CA GLN A 82 4.24 12.63 0.25
C GLN A 82 3.09 13.00 1.20
N LYS A 83 1.85 12.87 0.75
CA LYS A 83 0.66 13.08 1.59
C LYS A 83 0.63 12.13 2.79
N LEU A 84 1.00 10.87 2.58
CA LEU A 84 1.10 9.86 3.63
C LEU A 84 2.20 10.21 4.65
N GLN A 85 3.34 10.74 4.21
CA GLN A 85 4.41 11.20 5.10
C GLN A 85 3.95 12.37 6.00
N ILE A 86 3.12 13.26 5.47
CA ILE A 86 2.51 14.34 6.27
C ILE A 86 1.52 13.73 7.28
N PHE A 87 0.55 12.96 6.79
CA PHE A 87 -0.51 12.39 7.62
C PHE A 87 0.04 11.50 8.75
N GLN A 88 1.05 10.66 8.47
CA GLN A 88 1.63 9.76 9.47
C GLN A 88 2.34 10.48 10.62
N GLY A 89 2.67 11.77 10.46
CA GLY A 89 3.28 12.62 11.48
C GLY A 89 2.27 13.42 12.31
N LEU A 90 0.99 13.46 11.90
CA LEU A 90 -0.06 14.17 12.60
C LEU A 90 -0.56 13.37 13.81
N LYS A 91 -1.02 14.08 14.83
CA LYS A 91 -1.68 13.51 16.00
C LYS A 91 -3.19 13.53 15.81
N ALA A 92 -3.87 12.44 16.16
CA ALA A 92 -5.32 12.40 16.19
C ALA A 92 -5.90 13.53 17.07
N GLY A 93 -6.99 14.14 16.62
CA GLY A 93 -7.63 15.28 17.30
C GLY A 93 -7.05 16.66 16.98
N THR A 94 -5.97 16.75 16.20
CA THR A 94 -5.49 18.03 15.67
C THR A 94 -6.36 18.52 14.51
N MET A 95 -6.42 19.84 14.31
CA MET A 95 -7.25 20.48 13.27
C MET A 95 -6.94 19.95 11.86
N ASP A 96 -5.68 19.64 11.57
CA ASP A 96 -5.22 19.20 10.25
C ASP A 96 -5.37 17.68 10.02
N PHE A 97 -5.75 16.90 11.05
CA PHE A 97 -5.75 15.44 10.99
C PHE A 97 -6.72 14.89 9.95
N VAL A 98 -7.99 15.27 10.03
CA VAL A 98 -9.04 14.81 9.10
C VAL A 98 -8.83 15.37 7.70
N PRO A 99 -8.61 16.69 7.49
CA PRO A 99 -8.36 17.23 6.16
C PRO A 99 -7.18 16.58 5.44
N SER A 100 -6.09 16.26 6.16
CA SER A 100 -4.93 15.58 5.57
C SER A 100 -5.25 14.14 5.17
N LEU A 101 -6.04 13.43 5.96
CA LEU A 101 -6.48 12.06 5.63
C LEU A 101 -7.41 12.06 4.41
N GLU A 102 -8.38 12.96 4.35
CA GLU A 102 -9.30 13.06 3.21
C GLU A 102 -8.56 13.42 1.92
N SER A 103 -7.64 14.39 1.98
CA SER A 103 -6.79 14.76 0.84
C SER A 103 -5.92 13.60 0.34
N LEU A 104 -5.41 12.77 1.24
CA LEU A 104 -4.66 11.56 0.90
C LEU A 104 -5.56 10.49 0.27
N VAL A 105 -6.73 10.24 0.87
CA VAL A 105 -7.65 9.18 0.42
C VAL A 105 -8.31 9.52 -0.91
N ASN A 106 -8.50 10.80 -1.24
CA ASN A 106 -9.01 11.21 -2.55
C ASN A 106 -8.06 10.77 -3.68
N ASP A 107 -6.76 11.09 -3.59
CA ASP A 107 -5.77 10.66 -4.59
C ASP A 107 -5.65 9.14 -4.62
N LEU A 108 -5.64 8.50 -3.44
CA LEU A 108 -5.57 7.04 -3.35
C LEU A 108 -6.79 6.37 -4.00
N ALA A 109 -7.99 6.91 -3.81
CA ALA A 109 -9.21 6.34 -4.38
C ALA A 109 -9.24 6.46 -5.91
N GLU A 110 -8.72 7.57 -6.47
CA GLU A 110 -8.57 7.74 -7.91
C GLU A 110 -7.59 6.70 -8.47
N HIS A 111 -6.41 6.57 -7.85
CA HIS A 111 -5.40 5.59 -8.21
C HIS A 111 -5.94 4.16 -8.19
N MET A 112 -6.51 3.71 -7.06
CA MET A 112 -7.07 2.36 -6.91
C MET A 112 -8.19 2.08 -7.94
N ASN A 113 -9.01 3.08 -8.26
CA ASN A 113 -10.10 2.92 -9.22
C ASN A 113 -9.58 2.75 -10.64
N GLU A 114 -8.56 3.51 -11.05
CA GLU A 114 -7.93 3.30 -12.36
C GLU A 114 -7.24 1.94 -12.43
N GLU A 115 -6.52 1.57 -11.37
CA GLU A 115 -5.81 0.29 -11.32
C GLU A 115 -6.77 -0.90 -11.46
N GLU A 116 -7.87 -0.93 -10.69
CA GLU A 116 -8.85 -2.02 -10.72
C GLU A 116 -9.67 -2.06 -12.02
N MET A 117 -9.91 -0.90 -12.65
CA MET A 117 -10.80 -0.80 -13.82
C MET A 117 -10.07 -0.89 -15.15
N VAL A 118 -8.76 -0.58 -15.19
CA VAL A 118 -8.00 -0.42 -16.43
C VAL A 118 -6.74 -1.26 -16.42
N ASP A 119 -5.87 -1.09 -15.42
CA ASP A 119 -4.51 -1.61 -15.47
C ASP A 119 -4.43 -3.11 -15.13
N LEU A 120 -5.08 -3.53 -14.04
CA LEU A 120 -5.16 -4.92 -13.64
C LEU A 120 -5.89 -5.79 -14.69
N PRO A 121 -7.04 -5.37 -15.26
CA PRO A 121 -7.65 -6.10 -16.38
C PRO A 121 -6.73 -6.26 -17.59
N ALA A 122 -5.90 -5.25 -17.89
CA ALA A 122 -4.95 -5.34 -19.00
C ALA A 122 -3.83 -6.36 -18.72
N LEU A 123 -3.31 -6.37 -17.48
CA LEU A 123 -2.30 -7.32 -17.05
C LEU A 123 -2.86 -8.75 -16.99
N ASP A 124 -4.03 -8.96 -16.36
CA ASP A 124 -4.66 -10.27 -16.25
C ASP A 124 -4.98 -10.89 -17.61
N SER A 125 -5.36 -10.07 -18.60
CA SER A 125 -5.61 -10.53 -19.97
C SER A 125 -4.36 -11.07 -20.67
N ALA A 126 -3.17 -10.67 -20.20
CA ALA A 126 -1.88 -11.06 -20.79
C ALA A 126 -1.12 -12.10 -19.96
N LEU A 127 -1.56 -12.39 -18.74
CA LEU A 127 -0.94 -13.38 -17.85
C LEU A 127 -1.64 -14.74 -17.94
N SER A 128 -0.86 -15.81 -17.82
CA SER A 128 -1.43 -17.11 -17.44
C SER A 128 -1.84 -17.12 -15.96
N SER A 129 -2.73 -18.05 -15.59
CA SER A 129 -3.14 -18.22 -14.19
C SER A 129 -1.97 -18.50 -13.25
N GLU A 130 -0.92 -19.20 -13.72
CA GLU A 130 0.25 -19.52 -12.91
C GLU A 130 1.16 -18.29 -12.70
N GLU A 131 1.37 -17.48 -13.74
CA GLU A 131 2.13 -16.24 -13.64
C GLU A 131 1.46 -15.25 -12.69
N SER A 132 0.14 -15.08 -12.79
CA SER A 132 -0.63 -14.20 -11.89
C SER A 132 -0.51 -14.64 -10.42
N LYS A 133 -0.59 -15.95 -10.14
CA LYS A 133 -0.38 -16.50 -8.78
C LYS A 133 1.07 -16.32 -8.28
N SER A 134 2.05 -16.43 -9.18
CA SER A 134 3.46 -16.20 -8.86
C SER A 134 3.73 -14.74 -8.48
N LEU A 135 3.12 -13.80 -9.21
CA LEU A 135 3.15 -12.38 -8.86
C LEU A 135 2.49 -12.13 -7.50
N ALA A 136 1.30 -12.69 -7.26
CA ALA A 136 0.61 -12.55 -5.97
C ALA A 136 1.47 -13.06 -4.79
N THR A 137 2.14 -14.20 -4.98
CA THR A 137 3.06 -14.77 -3.98
C THR A 137 4.25 -13.85 -3.73
N SER A 138 4.84 -13.31 -4.80
CA SER A 138 5.99 -12.39 -4.73
C SER A 138 5.62 -11.07 -4.04
N PHE A 139 4.47 -10.51 -4.41
CA PHE A 139 3.88 -9.32 -3.81
C PHE A 139 3.70 -9.49 -2.30
N CYS A 140 2.97 -10.54 -1.88
CA CYS A 140 2.73 -10.82 -0.46
C CYS A 140 4.04 -11.03 0.31
N ARG A 141 4.99 -11.78 -0.27
CA ARG A 141 6.27 -12.07 0.37
C ARG A 141 7.09 -10.80 0.58
N ILE A 142 7.23 -9.96 -0.44
CA ILE A 142 8.02 -8.72 -0.34
C ILE A 142 7.36 -7.75 0.63
N LYS A 143 6.03 -7.57 0.53
CA LYS A 143 5.23 -6.66 1.37
C LYS A 143 5.45 -6.89 2.87
N ALA A 144 5.66 -8.15 3.29
CA ALA A 144 5.90 -8.50 4.69
C ALA A 144 7.20 -7.91 5.27
N PHE A 145 8.20 -7.61 4.43
CA PHE A 145 9.50 -7.07 4.84
C PHE A 145 9.65 -5.57 4.55
N LEU A 146 8.63 -4.93 3.98
CA LEU A 146 8.70 -3.51 3.64
C LEU A 146 8.52 -2.62 4.89
N PRO A 147 9.14 -1.42 4.88
CA PRO A 147 8.97 -0.43 5.94
C PRO A 147 7.50 -0.14 6.24
N SER A 148 7.17 0.13 7.50
CA SER A 148 5.80 0.40 7.94
C SER A 148 5.40 1.87 7.83
N ARG A 149 6.31 2.75 7.40
CA ARG A 149 6.07 4.19 7.20
C ARG A 149 6.46 4.61 5.79
N SER A 150 5.88 5.72 5.34
CA SER A 150 6.21 6.36 4.07
C SER A 150 7.54 7.10 4.17
N HIS A 151 8.40 6.88 3.17
CA HIS A 151 9.70 7.53 3.00
C HIS A 151 9.88 8.00 1.55
N PRO A 152 9.21 9.09 1.11
CA PRO A 152 9.10 9.48 -0.30
C PRO A 152 10.43 9.89 -0.96
N THR A 153 11.42 10.24 -0.15
CA THR A 153 12.76 10.65 -0.59
C THR A 153 13.79 9.53 -0.47
N ALA A 154 13.41 8.38 0.10
CA ALA A 154 14.31 7.25 0.23
C ALA A 154 14.53 6.62 -1.16
N PRO A 155 15.79 6.40 -1.57
CA PRO A 155 16.05 5.76 -2.84
C PRO A 155 15.57 4.30 -2.80
N ILE A 156 14.58 3.98 -3.63
CA ILE A 156 14.19 2.59 -3.90
C ILE A 156 15.20 2.05 -4.91
N LYS A 157 16.31 1.48 -4.42
CA LYS A 157 17.41 1.02 -5.30
C LYS A 157 17.47 -0.51 -5.40
N PRO A 158 17.67 -1.05 -6.61
CA PRO A 158 18.09 -2.44 -6.82
C PRO A 158 19.43 -2.75 -6.10
N PRO A 159 19.74 -4.03 -5.81
CA PRO A 159 19.16 -5.21 -6.42
C PRO A 159 17.92 -5.73 -5.68
N PHE A 160 16.87 -6.04 -6.44
CA PHE A 160 15.59 -6.65 -6.02
C PHE A 160 15.72 -8.09 -5.46
N GLY A 161 16.92 -8.50 -5.03
CA GLY A 161 17.24 -9.89 -4.69
C GLY A 161 17.81 -10.07 -3.29
N THR A 162 18.04 -9.01 -2.51
CA THR A 162 18.58 -9.17 -1.16
C THR A 162 17.80 -8.29 -0.22
N ILE A 163 17.10 -8.92 0.72
CA ILE A 163 16.43 -8.29 1.86
C ILE A 163 17.36 -7.27 2.57
N ALA A 164 18.68 -7.44 2.42
CA ALA A 164 19.73 -6.52 2.87
C ALA A 164 19.62 -5.06 2.39
N SER A 165 19.08 -4.76 1.20
CA SER A 165 18.89 -3.36 0.78
C SER A 165 17.74 -2.67 1.53
N PHE A 166 16.81 -3.44 2.09
CA PHE A 166 15.73 -2.97 2.96
C PHE A 166 16.12 -2.91 4.45
N ILE A 167 17.30 -3.43 4.84
CA ILE A 167 17.82 -3.31 6.22
C ILE A 167 18.39 -1.90 6.49
N ALA A 168 18.36 -1.01 5.49
CA ALA A 168 18.68 0.40 5.66
C ALA A 168 17.53 1.20 6.29
N ALA A 169 17.05 0.77 7.47
CA ALA A 169 16.49 1.60 8.54
C ALA A 169 15.81 0.71 9.60
N PRO A 170 16.51 0.21 10.64
CA PRO A 170 15.89 -0.47 11.78
C PRO A 170 14.91 0.44 12.59
N PHE A 171 14.72 1.69 12.18
CA PHE A 171 13.91 2.68 12.87
C PHE A 171 12.41 2.38 12.85
N ASP A 172 11.88 1.85 11.74
CA ASP A 172 10.43 1.60 11.64
C ASP A 172 10.00 0.43 12.52
N HIS A 173 10.76 -0.67 12.52
CA HIS A 173 10.50 -1.81 13.40
C HIS A 173 10.61 -1.45 14.88
N LEU A 174 11.62 -0.65 15.27
CA LEU A 174 11.75 -0.17 16.64
C LEU A 174 10.61 0.78 17.02
N GLY A 175 10.23 1.68 16.11
CA GLY A 175 9.09 2.57 16.29
C GLY A 175 7.77 1.81 16.40
N ASP A 176 7.60 0.71 15.67
CA ASP A 176 6.40 -0.12 15.71
C ASP A 176 6.21 -0.82 17.06
N LEU A 177 7.29 -1.17 17.76
CA LEU A 177 7.21 -1.69 19.13
C LEU A 177 6.63 -0.67 20.13
N LEU A 178 6.77 0.62 19.83
CA LEU A 178 6.23 1.71 20.65
C LEU A 178 4.86 2.20 20.18
N ARG A 179 4.46 1.84 18.95
CA ARG A 179 3.16 2.21 18.39
C ARG A 179 2.09 1.23 18.86
N ARG A 180 0.89 1.77 19.03
CA ARG A 180 -0.31 0.97 19.26
C ARG A 180 -0.98 0.68 17.92
N PHE A 181 -1.42 -0.55 17.75
CA PHE A 181 -2.20 -1.02 16.60
C PHE A 181 -3.54 -1.54 17.13
N PRO A 182 -4.61 -1.59 16.31
CA PRO A 182 -5.87 -2.19 16.72
C PRO A 182 -5.66 -3.68 17.06
N ASP A 183 -6.38 -4.18 18.06
CA ASP A 183 -6.41 -5.61 18.34
C ASP A 183 -7.01 -6.34 17.13
N GLU A 184 -6.32 -7.35 16.61
CA GLU A 184 -6.74 -8.15 15.45
C GLU A 184 -8.02 -8.99 15.68
N ARG A 185 -8.72 -8.82 16.81
CA ARG A 185 -9.90 -9.60 17.23
C ARG A 185 -11.24 -8.89 17.05
N VAL A 186 -11.41 -8.13 15.98
CA VAL A 186 -12.72 -7.55 15.57
C VAL A 186 -12.71 -7.53 14.04
N GLU A 187 -13.26 -8.46 13.25
CA GLU A 187 -14.48 -9.29 13.31
C GLU A 187 -14.30 -10.50 12.36
N PRO A 188 -15.11 -11.57 12.47
CA PRO A 188 -15.01 -12.73 11.60
C PRO A 188 -15.36 -12.33 10.16
N SER A 189 -14.61 -12.89 9.21
CA SER A 189 -14.96 -12.87 7.79
C SER A 189 -16.45 -13.17 7.62
N ALA A 190 -17.23 -12.20 7.17
CA ALA A 190 -18.59 -12.44 6.71
C ALA A 190 -18.51 -13.51 5.60
N ARG A 191 -19.25 -14.59 5.82
CA ARG A 191 -19.41 -15.71 4.90
C ARG A 191 -20.18 -15.29 3.65
#